data_AF-A0AAD6W0D3-F1
#
_entry.id   AF-A0AAD6W0D3-F1
#
_cell.length_a   1.000
_cell.length_b   1.000
_cell.length_c   1.000
_cell.angle_alpha   90.00
_cell.angle_beta   90.00
_cell.angle_gamma   90.00
#
_symmetry.space_group_name_H-M   'P 1'
#
loop_
_entity.id
_entity.type
_entity.pdbx_description
1 polymer ?
#
loop_
_entity_poly.entity_id
_entity_poly.type
_entity_poly.pdbx_seq_one_letter_code
_entity_poly.pdbx_strand_id
1 'polypeptide(L)'
;MEKGLFCGKRERKCHANAVGATGLTTGATGGNWISPPLDCFYKVVGFGFGFGLAILCNVICQFRNNGNVPSPDKTASAPSPSQPVPPSIYQPEHILIPNSSIHASYMATSLPYSHVDSALRALAAQAEGFGRCAIGGLHGPIYYVTTLLDDGPGSLRDGCRKKEPLWIVFEVSGTIQLGSYLNVSSYKTIDGRGQRIKLTGKGLRLKECEHVIICNLEFEGGRGPDVDGIQIKPNSKHIWIDRCSLRDYDDGLIDINRESTDITVSRCHFAQHDKTMLIGADPTHVGDRCIRVTIHHCFFDGTRQRHPRVRFGKVHLYNNYIRNWGIYAVCASVESQIYSQCNIYEAGQKKIAFKYLSEKAADKEEASSGCIRSEGDLFVIGAQAGLMTEDGEFCMFHPSEYYPTWTAEPPTDSLKQVLQHCTGWQCVPRPADHPLAAQ
;
A
#
# COMPACT_ATOMS: atom_id res chain seq x y z
N MET A 1 -13.22 18.17 61.84
CA MET A 1 -14.24 18.70 60.91
C MET A 1 -13.83 18.21 59.53
N GLU A 2 -14.10 16.93 59.25
CA GLU A 2 -15.26 16.42 58.49
C GLU A 2 -15.09 16.65 56.97
N LYS A 3 -14.69 15.59 56.24
CA LYS A 3 -15.54 14.59 55.53
C LYS A 3 -16.20 15.22 54.27
N GLY A 4 -16.05 14.74 53.04
CA GLY A 4 -15.40 13.55 52.49
C GLY A 4 -16.40 12.57 51.86
N LEU A 5 -16.21 12.16 50.60
CA LEU A 5 -16.71 10.88 50.06
C LEU A 5 -15.98 10.45 48.77
N PHE A 6 -15.92 9.14 48.55
CA PHE A 6 -15.17 8.42 47.52
C PHE A 6 -16.10 7.41 46.83
N CYS A 7 -16.08 7.26 45.50
CA CYS A 7 -16.48 6.04 44.75
C CYS A 7 -16.22 6.27 43.24
N GLY A 8 -15.80 5.33 42.39
CA GLY A 8 -15.37 3.94 42.60
C GLY A 8 -15.12 3.26 41.23
N LYS A 9 -14.04 2.47 41.10
CA LYS A 9 -13.69 1.79 39.84
C LYS A 9 -14.72 0.71 39.44
N ARG A 10 -14.80 0.40 38.14
CA ARG A 10 -15.24 -0.92 37.63
C ARG A 10 -14.33 -1.44 36.52
N GLU A 11 -13.37 -2.28 36.90
CA GLU A 11 -12.72 -3.21 35.99
C GLU A 11 -13.63 -4.45 35.82
N ARG A 12 -13.77 -5.00 34.61
CA ARG A 12 -14.41 -6.31 34.39
C ARG A 12 -13.38 -7.30 33.85
N LYS A 13 -12.95 -8.22 34.71
CA LYS A 13 -12.27 -9.46 34.31
C LYS A 13 -13.32 -10.54 34.08
N CYS A 14 -13.30 -11.18 32.91
CA CYS A 14 -14.03 -12.42 32.68
C CYS A 14 -13.09 -13.60 32.97
N HIS A 15 -13.42 -14.42 33.97
CA HIS A 15 -12.82 -15.74 34.13
C HIS A 15 -13.66 -16.75 33.36
N ALA A 16 -13.01 -17.56 32.52
CA ALA A 16 -13.57 -18.79 31.99
C ALA A 16 -13.03 -19.96 32.83
N ASN A 17 -13.91 -20.76 33.41
CA ASN A 17 -13.58 -22.06 33.99
C ASN A 17 -14.27 -23.15 33.18
N ALA A 18 -13.55 -24.23 32.90
CA ALA A 18 -14.07 -25.41 32.22
C ALA A 18 -14.06 -26.61 33.19
N VAL A 19 -15.21 -27.29 33.30
CA VAL A 19 -15.34 -28.68 33.79
C VAL A 19 -16.51 -29.31 33.00
N GLY A 20 -16.43 -30.58 32.65
CA GLY A 20 -17.41 -31.25 31.78
C GLY A 20 -18.11 -32.47 32.37
N ALA A 21 -19.10 -32.96 31.59
CA ALA A 21 -19.66 -34.31 31.51
C ALA A 21 -20.26 -35.01 32.76
N THR A 22 -21.55 -35.41 32.69
CA THR A 22 -22.07 -36.83 32.61
C THR A 22 -23.55 -36.97 33.07
N GLY A 23 -24.28 -38.00 32.57
CA GLY A 23 -25.63 -38.44 33.03
C GLY A 23 -26.83 -37.74 32.31
N LEU A 24 -27.83 -38.36 31.64
CA LEU A 24 -28.67 -39.57 31.88
C LEU A 24 -29.38 -39.52 33.26
N THR A 25 -30.72 -39.63 33.41
CA THR A 25 -31.79 -40.30 32.62
C THR A 25 -33.23 -39.77 32.87
N THR A 26 -34.12 -39.96 31.89
CA THR A 26 -35.59 -40.26 31.96
C THR A 26 -36.62 -39.34 32.65
N GLY A 27 -37.74 -39.08 31.94
CA GLY A 27 -39.04 -38.66 32.50
C GLY A 27 -40.05 -38.16 31.43
N ALA A 28 -41.03 -38.98 31.02
CA ALA A 28 -42.02 -38.63 29.98
C ALA A 28 -43.19 -37.78 30.52
N THR A 29 -43.83 -36.91 29.73
CA THR A 29 -45.06 -37.15 28.91
C THR A 29 -45.53 -35.76 28.37
N GLY A 30 -46.28 -35.58 27.27
CA GLY A 30 -46.75 -36.43 26.18
C GLY A 30 -47.62 -35.63 25.17
N GLY A 31 -47.91 -36.19 23.97
CA GLY A 31 -48.86 -35.65 22.95
C GLY A 31 -48.22 -34.82 21.81
N ASN A 32 -48.00 -35.39 20.61
CA ASN A 32 -48.94 -35.52 19.46
C ASN A 32 -49.06 -34.21 18.63
N TRP A 33 -48.88 -34.16 17.29
CA TRP A 33 -49.12 -35.15 16.23
C TRP A 33 -48.31 -34.91 14.91
N ILE A 34 -48.04 -36.00 14.18
CA ILE A 34 -47.91 -36.18 12.70
C ILE A 34 -46.73 -35.53 11.91
N SER A 35 -45.92 -36.43 11.34
CA SER A 35 -45.07 -36.31 10.14
C SER A 35 -45.54 -37.41 9.12
N PRO A 36 -44.81 -37.83 8.05
CA PRO A 36 -43.73 -37.28 7.21
C PRO A 36 -44.13 -37.47 5.70
N PRO A 37 -43.33 -37.93 4.69
CA PRO A 37 -41.86 -38.00 4.45
C PRO A 37 -41.47 -37.36 3.06
N LEU A 38 -40.29 -37.52 2.42
CA LEU A 38 -39.30 -38.62 2.34
C LEU A 38 -37.95 -38.14 1.76
N ASP A 39 -36.85 -38.79 2.14
CA ASP A 39 -35.48 -38.59 1.63
C ASP A 39 -35.23 -39.07 0.19
N CYS A 40 -34.11 -38.64 -0.41
CA CYS A 40 -33.21 -39.58 -1.10
C CYS A 40 -31.77 -39.06 -1.29
N PHE A 41 -30.81 -39.81 -0.74
CA PHE A 41 -29.40 -39.78 -1.15
C PHE A 41 -29.22 -40.56 -2.46
N TYR A 42 -28.34 -40.12 -3.36
CA TYR A 42 -27.53 -41.07 -4.14
C TYR A 42 -26.15 -40.49 -4.48
N LYS A 43 -25.14 -41.35 -4.42
CA LYS A 43 -23.74 -41.09 -4.74
C LYS A 43 -23.32 -42.16 -5.75
N VAL A 44 -22.98 -41.77 -6.98
CA VAL A 44 -22.50 -42.71 -8.01
C VAL A 44 -21.26 -42.14 -8.69
N VAL A 45 -20.28 -43.02 -8.90
CA VAL A 45 -19.01 -42.77 -9.58
C VAL A 45 -19.14 -43.16 -11.06
N GLY A 46 -18.59 -42.37 -11.99
CA GLY A 46 -18.63 -42.70 -13.42
C GLY A 46 -17.57 -41.96 -14.24
N PHE A 47 -16.78 -42.72 -15.00
CA PHE A 47 -15.72 -42.25 -15.90
C PHE A 47 -16.27 -41.79 -17.27
N GLY A 48 -15.48 -40.95 -17.97
CA GLY A 48 -15.15 -41.25 -19.38
C GLY A 48 -15.76 -40.38 -20.50
N PHE A 49 -14.88 -39.64 -21.19
CA PHE A 49 -14.82 -39.35 -22.63
C PHE A 49 -16.10 -39.34 -23.51
N GLY A 50 -16.31 -38.26 -24.26
CA GLY A 50 -17.22 -38.27 -25.42
C GLY A 50 -17.31 -36.93 -26.18
N PHE A 51 -16.84 -36.91 -27.42
CA PHE A 51 -16.78 -35.76 -28.34
C PHE A 51 -18.12 -35.03 -28.62
N GLY A 52 -18.07 -33.69 -28.61
CA GLY A 52 -18.37 -32.84 -29.78
C GLY A 52 -19.80 -32.64 -30.29
N LEU A 53 -20.26 -31.38 -30.33
CA LEU A 53 -20.87 -30.80 -31.53
C LEU A 53 -20.72 -29.26 -31.53
N ALA A 54 -20.54 -28.66 -32.71
CA ALA A 54 -20.41 -27.21 -32.89
C ALA A 54 -21.76 -26.56 -33.27
N ILE A 55 -21.97 -25.31 -32.85
CA ILE A 55 -22.96 -24.41 -33.45
C ILE A 55 -22.27 -23.07 -33.79
N LEU A 56 -22.37 -22.70 -35.06
CA LEU A 56 -21.89 -21.43 -35.63
C LEU A 56 -22.81 -20.27 -35.24
N CYS A 57 -22.23 -19.09 -35.04
CA CYS A 57 -22.91 -17.82 -35.31
C CYS A 57 -21.91 -16.81 -35.89
N ASN A 58 -22.04 -16.53 -37.19
CA ASN A 58 -21.31 -15.46 -37.88
C ASN A 58 -22.06 -14.14 -37.73
N VAL A 59 -21.34 -13.05 -37.44
CA VAL A 59 -21.80 -11.68 -37.70
C VAL A 59 -20.74 -11.01 -38.56
N ILE A 60 -21.11 -10.68 -39.80
CA ILE A 60 -20.23 -10.07 -40.81
C ILE A 60 -20.48 -8.56 -40.84
N CYS A 61 -19.39 -7.79 -40.76
CA CYS A 61 -19.41 -6.36 -41.05
C CYS A 61 -19.63 -6.08 -42.54
N GLN A 62 -20.31 -4.99 -42.88
CA GLN A 62 -20.13 -4.33 -44.18
C GLN A 62 -19.84 -2.84 -44.01
N PHE A 63 -18.61 -2.47 -44.37
CA PHE A 63 -18.30 -1.14 -44.91
C PHE A 63 -18.55 -1.18 -46.42
N ARG A 64 -19.01 -0.07 -47.00
CA ARG A 64 -18.82 0.18 -48.43
C ARG A 64 -18.66 1.68 -48.70
N ASN A 65 -17.67 2.00 -49.52
CA ASN A 65 -17.24 3.35 -49.87
C ASN A 65 -17.16 3.46 -51.40
N ASN A 66 -17.50 4.63 -51.97
CA ASN A 66 -17.40 5.08 -53.38
C ASN A 66 -18.19 6.42 -53.47
N GLY A 67 -17.78 7.52 -54.13
CA GLY A 67 -16.56 7.90 -54.83
C GLY A 67 -16.84 8.84 -56.03
N ASN A 68 -16.34 10.10 -56.00
CA ASN A 68 -16.05 11.06 -57.12
C ASN A 68 -17.13 11.37 -58.22
N VAL A 69 -17.24 12.50 -58.95
CA VAL A 69 -16.60 13.86 -59.16
C VAL A 69 -17.54 14.61 -60.20
N PRO A 70 -17.59 15.96 -60.46
CA PRO A 70 -16.60 17.06 -60.33
C PRO A 70 -17.16 18.40 -59.74
N SER A 71 -16.61 19.56 -60.17
CA SER A 71 -17.15 20.95 -60.09
C SER A 71 -16.99 21.64 -61.48
N PRO A 72 -17.57 22.82 -61.75
CA PRO A 72 -16.89 24.14 -61.56
C PRO A 72 -17.85 25.22 -60.96
N ASP A 73 -17.49 26.47 -60.61
CA ASP A 73 -16.68 27.45 -61.36
C ASP A 73 -16.06 28.61 -60.53
N LYS A 74 -15.17 29.31 -61.22
CA LYS A 74 -14.24 30.42 -60.86
C LYS A 74 -14.87 31.70 -60.30
N THR A 75 -14.10 32.44 -59.49
CA THR A 75 -13.52 33.78 -59.84
C THR A 75 -12.62 34.34 -58.71
N ALA A 76 -11.74 35.30 -59.03
CA ALA A 76 -10.76 35.89 -58.09
C ALA A 76 -10.48 37.37 -58.41
N SER A 77 -10.15 38.22 -57.42
CA SER A 77 -9.24 39.39 -57.56
C SER A 77 -9.02 40.24 -56.29
N ALA A 78 -7.74 40.39 -55.90
CA ALA A 78 -6.98 41.63 -55.63
C ALA A 78 -7.33 42.62 -54.46
N PRO A 79 -6.39 43.50 -54.01
CA PRO A 79 -6.30 43.92 -52.59
C PRO A 79 -6.09 45.43 -52.24
N SER A 80 -5.93 45.74 -50.93
CA SER A 80 -5.36 46.97 -50.29
C SER A 80 -6.28 48.22 -50.20
N PRO A 81 -6.02 49.27 -49.34
CA PRO A 81 -4.79 49.64 -48.62
C PRO A 81 -4.96 49.95 -47.09
N SER A 82 -4.14 50.85 -46.52
CA SER A 82 -3.61 50.79 -45.13
C SER A 82 -3.77 52.05 -44.24
N GLN A 83 -3.77 51.83 -42.90
CA GLN A 83 -3.26 52.75 -41.82
C GLN A 83 -4.13 54.00 -41.49
N PRO A 84 -4.15 54.56 -40.23
CA PRO A 84 -2.97 54.95 -39.43
C PRO A 84 -2.99 54.70 -37.90
N VAL A 85 -1.88 55.07 -37.24
CA VAL A 85 -1.52 54.89 -35.81
C VAL A 85 -1.55 56.24 -35.04
N PRO A 86 -1.90 56.27 -33.73
CA PRO A 86 -1.64 57.39 -32.80
C PRO A 86 -0.49 57.10 -31.78
N PRO A 87 0.05 58.12 -31.07
CA PRO A 87 1.48 58.16 -30.71
C PRO A 87 1.87 57.70 -29.29
N SER A 88 3.19 57.50 -29.12
CA SER A 88 3.90 57.19 -27.86
C SER A 88 4.37 58.45 -27.12
N ILE A 89 4.47 58.37 -25.78
CA ILE A 89 5.05 59.40 -24.89
C ILE A 89 5.96 58.73 -23.83
N TYR A 90 7.27 59.05 -23.87
CA TYR A 90 8.23 59.37 -22.76
C TYR A 90 8.08 58.66 -21.38
N GLN A 91 9.10 58.25 -20.59
CA GLN A 91 10.59 58.18 -20.61
C GLN A 91 11.03 57.51 -19.24
N PRO A 92 12.30 57.44 -18.75
CA PRO A 92 13.64 57.60 -19.36
C PRO A 92 14.61 56.40 -19.12
N GLU A 93 15.86 56.53 -19.57
CA GLU A 93 16.95 55.54 -19.39
C GLU A 93 17.57 55.53 -17.98
N HIS A 94 18.04 54.37 -17.51
CA HIS A 94 19.09 54.28 -16.48
C HIS A 94 20.05 53.09 -16.71
N ILE A 95 21.24 53.43 -17.23
CA ILE A 95 22.58 52.93 -16.87
C ILE A 95 22.74 51.44 -16.52
N LEU A 96 23.50 50.73 -17.37
CA LEU A 96 24.04 49.39 -17.11
C LEU A 96 25.19 49.41 -16.07
N ILE A 97 25.09 48.58 -15.04
CA ILE A 97 26.23 48.06 -14.26
C ILE A 97 26.01 46.55 -14.10
N PRO A 98 26.98 45.67 -14.43
CA PRO A 98 26.80 44.24 -14.30
C PRO A 98 26.93 43.83 -12.83
N ASN A 99 25.97 43.06 -12.31
CA ASN A 99 26.13 42.39 -11.02
C ASN A 99 25.75 40.92 -11.16
N SER A 100 26.68 40.05 -10.79
CA SER A 100 26.58 38.60 -10.87
C SER A 100 25.46 38.07 -9.98
N SER A 101 24.36 37.63 -10.57
CA SER A 101 23.35 36.83 -9.88
C SER A 101 23.89 35.43 -9.65
N ILE A 102 24.33 35.15 -8.43
CA ILE A 102 24.60 33.80 -7.94
C ILE A 102 23.29 33.01 -8.06
N HIS A 103 23.20 32.13 -9.06
CA HIS A 103 22.14 31.13 -9.10
C HIS A 103 22.41 30.10 -8.00
N ALA A 104 21.90 30.39 -6.81
CA ALA A 104 21.68 29.36 -5.80
C ALA A 104 20.69 28.35 -6.38
N SER A 105 21.22 27.21 -6.85
CA SER A 105 20.41 26.10 -7.35
C SER A 105 19.67 25.47 -6.17
N TYR A 106 18.49 26.00 -5.86
CA TYR A 106 17.48 25.30 -5.08
C TYR A 106 17.01 24.11 -5.92
N MET A 107 17.77 23.02 -5.88
CA MET A 107 17.33 21.73 -6.36
C MET A 107 16.16 21.33 -5.48
N ALA A 108 14.95 21.51 -6.01
CA ALA A 108 13.75 21.03 -5.35
C ALA A 108 13.85 19.51 -5.27
N THR A 109 14.08 18.99 -4.05
CA THR A 109 14.09 17.55 -3.75
C THR A 109 12.69 17.00 -4.04
N SER A 110 12.50 16.47 -5.25
CA SER A 110 11.26 15.83 -5.66
C SER A 110 11.29 14.37 -5.24
N LEU A 111 10.23 13.89 -4.59
CA LEU A 111 10.07 12.46 -4.33
C LEU A 111 10.23 11.63 -5.62
N PRO A 112 10.69 10.36 -5.52
CA PRO A 112 10.78 9.48 -6.67
C PRO A 112 9.43 9.33 -7.38
N TYR A 113 9.45 8.78 -8.59
CA TYR A 113 8.24 8.49 -9.38
C TYR A 113 7.37 9.72 -9.72
N SER A 114 7.91 10.95 -9.74
CA SER A 114 7.17 12.14 -10.17
C SER A 114 6.61 12.02 -11.60
N HIS A 115 7.23 11.17 -12.44
CA HIS A 115 6.77 10.85 -13.79
C HIS A 115 5.50 9.99 -13.84
N VAL A 116 5.17 9.23 -12.81
CA VAL A 116 4.04 8.26 -12.88
C VAL A 116 2.67 8.92 -12.88
N ASP A 117 2.61 10.20 -12.50
CA ASP A 117 1.41 11.01 -12.52
C ASP A 117 1.17 11.69 -13.88
N SER A 118 2.00 11.42 -14.90
CA SER A 118 1.81 11.94 -16.28
C SER A 118 0.83 11.12 -17.14
N ALA A 119 0.64 9.82 -16.85
CA ALA A 119 -0.27 8.94 -17.59
C ALA A 119 -0.82 7.84 -16.66
N LEU A 120 -2.04 7.36 -16.91
CA LEU A 120 -2.76 6.50 -15.96
C LEU A 120 -1.94 5.25 -15.64
N ARG A 121 -1.51 4.52 -16.67
CA ARG A 121 -0.78 3.24 -16.53
C ARG A 121 0.69 3.38 -16.15
N ALA A 122 1.21 4.61 -16.01
CA ALA A 122 2.61 4.85 -15.72
C ALA A 122 3.04 4.42 -14.30
N LEU A 123 2.16 3.88 -13.44
CA LEU A 123 2.56 3.19 -12.20
C LEU A 123 3.15 1.78 -12.46
N ALA A 124 2.82 1.13 -13.58
CA ALA A 124 3.19 -0.27 -13.79
C ALA A 124 4.71 -0.48 -13.89
N ALA A 125 5.24 -1.45 -13.13
CA ALA A 125 6.66 -1.78 -13.04
C ALA A 125 7.59 -0.60 -12.67
N GLN A 126 7.08 0.46 -12.05
CA GLN A 126 7.88 1.64 -11.67
C GLN A 126 8.38 1.63 -10.22
N ALA A 127 7.91 0.70 -9.38
CA ALA A 127 8.43 0.61 -8.02
C ALA A 127 9.93 0.29 -8.03
N GLU A 128 10.70 0.91 -7.14
CA GLU A 128 12.06 0.52 -6.84
C GLU A 128 12.09 -0.56 -5.76
N GLY A 129 13.23 -1.23 -5.65
CA GLY A 129 13.47 -2.23 -4.63
C GLY A 129 12.83 -3.59 -4.93
N PHE A 130 12.33 -4.25 -3.88
CA PHE A 130 11.85 -5.62 -3.96
C PHE A 130 10.50 -5.76 -4.69
N GLY A 131 9.60 -4.78 -4.59
CA GLY A 131 8.31 -4.75 -5.28
C GLY A 131 8.35 -4.36 -6.76
N ARG A 132 9.53 -4.10 -7.35
CA ARG A 132 9.68 -3.53 -8.71
C ARG A 132 8.97 -4.26 -9.85
N CYS A 133 8.73 -5.55 -9.70
CA CYS A 133 8.01 -6.35 -10.70
C CYS A 133 6.48 -6.20 -10.63
N ALA A 134 5.93 -5.35 -9.75
CA ALA A 134 4.50 -5.10 -9.66
C ALA A 134 3.97 -4.38 -10.91
N ILE A 135 3.32 -5.13 -11.83
CA ILE A 135 2.66 -4.56 -13.02
C ILE A 135 1.21 -4.15 -12.79
N GLY A 136 0.62 -4.56 -11.65
CA GLY A 136 -0.78 -4.27 -11.34
C GLY A 136 -1.73 -4.78 -12.43
N GLY A 137 -2.70 -3.94 -12.79
CA GLY A 137 -3.67 -4.18 -13.86
C GLY A 137 -3.23 -3.75 -15.25
N LEU A 138 -1.91 -3.62 -15.54
CA LEU A 138 -1.37 -3.01 -16.77
C LEU A 138 -2.06 -3.48 -18.07
N HIS A 139 -2.27 -4.79 -18.23
CA HIS A 139 -2.87 -5.40 -19.42
C HIS A 139 -4.40 -5.59 -19.33
N GLY A 140 -5.03 -5.03 -18.30
CA GLY A 140 -6.47 -5.09 -18.05
C GLY A 140 -7.23 -3.86 -18.55
N PRO A 141 -8.54 -3.96 -18.84
CA PRO A 141 -9.38 -2.79 -19.05
C PRO A 141 -9.46 -1.93 -17.77
N ILE A 142 -9.89 -0.67 -17.93
CA ILE A 142 -10.25 0.16 -16.78
C ILE A 142 -11.56 -0.38 -16.19
N TYR A 143 -11.58 -0.55 -14.86
CA TYR A 143 -12.80 -0.75 -14.08
C TYR A 143 -13.12 0.55 -13.33
N TYR A 144 -14.35 1.03 -13.51
CA TYR A 144 -14.83 2.26 -12.87
C TYR A 144 -15.66 1.92 -11.63
N VAL A 145 -15.17 2.31 -10.45
CA VAL A 145 -15.95 2.28 -9.22
C VAL A 145 -16.93 3.45 -9.24
N THR A 146 -18.22 3.13 -9.32
CA THR A 146 -19.32 4.09 -9.44
C THR A 146 -20.19 4.18 -8.19
N THR A 147 -19.92 3.35 -7.17
CA THR A 147 -20.64 3.37 -5.89
C THR A 147 -19.71 3.17 -4.70
N LEU A 148 -20.06 3.78 -3.56
CA LEU A 148 -19.38 3.64 -2.28
C LEU A 148 -19.94 2.48 -1.42
N LEU A 149 -20.90 1.72 -1.95
CA LEU A 149 -21.40 0.51 -1.29
C LEU A 149 -20.29 -0.56 -1.18
N ASP A 150 -20.35 -1.35 -0.11
CA ASP A 150 -19.34 -2.38 0.17
C ASP A 150 -19.25 -3.46 -0.92
N ASP A 151 -20.39 -3.86 -1.49
CA ASP A 151 -20.49 -4.97 -2.45
C ASP A 151 -21.54 -4.67 -3.54
N GLY A 152 -21.55 -5.48 -4.59
CA GLY A 152 -22.45 -5.37 -5.75
C GLY A 152 -21.81 -4.67 -6.97
N PRO A 153 -22.52 -4.62 -8.12
CA PRO A 153 -21.99 -4.09 -9.36
C PRO A 153 -21.52 -2.62 -9.23
N GLY A 154 -20.33 -2.32 -9.77
CA GLY A 154 -19.73 -0.98 -9.70
C GLY A 154 -19.07 -0.64 -8.35
N SER A 155 -19.07 -1.55 -7.37
CA SER A 155 -18.32 -1.39 -6.13
C SER A 155 -16.83 -1.73 -6.32
N LEU A 156 -15.97 -1.19 -5.44
CA LEU A 156 -14.55 -1.58 -5.37
C LEU A 156 -14.39 -3.11 -5.21
N ARG A 157 -15.28 -3.74 -4.45
CA ARG A 157 -15.24 -5.16 -4.12
C ARG A 157 -15.59 -6.07 -5.30
N ASP A 158 -16.52 -5.68 -6.17
CA ASP A 158 -16.76 -6.37 -7.44
C ASP A 158 -15.52 -6.30 -8.34
N GLY A 159 -14.92 -5.11 -8.50
CA GLY A 159 -13.67 -4.93 -9.24
C GLY A 159 -12.50 -5.77 -8.71
N CYS A 160 -12.24 -5.77 -7.40
CA CYS A 160 -11.09 -6.47 -6.81
C CYS A 160 -11.19 -8.01 -6.85
N ARG A 161 -12.41 -8.57 -6.84
CA ARG A 161 -12.63 -10.03 -6.86
C ARG A 161 -12.54 -10.65 -8.26
N LYS A 162 -12.68 -9.86 -9.32
CA LYS A 162 -12.57 -10.30 -10.72
C LYS A 162 -11.22 -10.97 -11.00
N LYS A 163 -11.22 -11.99 -11.87
CA LYS A 163 -10.03 -12.82 -12.14
C LYS A 163 -9.13 -12.21 -13.19
N GLU A 164 -9.74 -11.55 -14.18
CA GLU A 164 -9.08 -10.77 -15.21
C GLU A 164 -8.24 -9.62 -14.61
N PRO A 165 -7.13 -9.23 -15.26
CA PRO A 165 -6.40 -8.02 -14.89
C PRO A 165 -7.31 -6.79 -14.96
N LEU A 166 -7.22 -5.86 -14.00
CA LEU A 166 -8.01 -4.62 -14.01
C LEU A 166 -7.25 -3.42 -13.45
N TRP A 167 -7.38 -2.27 -14.14
CA TRP A 167 -6.99 -0.97 -13.61
C TRP A 167 -8.22 -0.30 -12.98
N ILE A 168 -8.33 -0.39 -11.66
CA ILE A 168 -9.50 0.10 -10.90
C ILE A 168 -9.30 1.59 -10.59
N VAL A 169 -10.20 2.43 -11.11
CA VAL A 169 -10.30 3.88 -10.84
C VAL A 169 -11.66 4.22 -10.26
N PHE A 170 -11.84 5.45 -9.79
CA PHE A 170 -13.07 5.88 -9.10
C PHE A 170 -13.75 7.07 -9.82
N GLU A 171 -15.05 6.95 -10.04
CA GLU A 171 -15.93 8.06 -10.50
C GLU A 171 -16.61 8.79 -9.32
N VAL A 172 -16.53 8.22 -8.11
CA VAL A 172 -17.08 8.77 -6.87
C VAL A 172 -15.97 9.01 -5.86
N SER A 173 -16.13 10.02 -4.99
CA SER A 173 -15.25 10.28 -3.85
C SER A 173 -16.02 10.04 -2.54
N GLY A 174 -15.37 9.45 -1.54
CA GLY A 174 -15.93 9.29 -0.21
C GLY A 174 -15.38 8.09 0.55
N THR A 175 -16.17 7.64 1.52
CA THR A 175 -15.82 6.53 2.42
C THR A 175 -16.56 5.26 2.01
N ILE A 176 -15.83 4.17 1.83
CA ILE A 176 -16.36 2.81 1.62
C ILE A 176 -16.27 2.07 2.95
N GLN A 177 -17.43 1.79 3.54
CA GLN A 177 -17.57 1.05 4.79
C GLN A 177 -17.49 -0.46 4.52
N LEU A 178 -16.33 -1.07 4.78
CA LEU A 178 -16.13 -2.50 4.55
C LEU A 178 -16.76 -3.32 5.69
N GLY A 179 -17.77 -4.13 5.39
CA GLY A 179 -18.39 -5.06 6.34
C GLY A 179 -17.56 -6.32 6.58
N SER A 180 -16.70 -6.67 5.63
CA SER A 180 -15.73 -7.78 5.70
C SER A 180 -14.41 -7.37 5.08
N TYR A 181 -13.32 -8.10 5.34
CA TYR A 181 -12.07 -7.92 4.58
C TYR A 181 -12.34 -7.97 3.07
N LEU A 182 -11.79 -7.01 2.34
CA LEU A 182 -11.91 -6.95 0.88
C LEU A 182 -10.73 -7.70 0.27
N ASN A 183 -11.01 -8.90 -0.25
CA ASN A 183 -10.00 -9.73 -0.90
C ASN A 183 -9.65 -9.14 -2.28
N VAL A 184 -8.35 -8.95 -2.53
CA VAL A 184 -7.82 -8.45 -3.81
C VAL A 184 -7.17 -9.61 -4.56
N SER A 185 -7.69 -9.95 -5.73
CA SER A 185 -7.11 -10.96 -6.63
C SER A 185 -5.85 -10.43 -7.33
N SER A 186 -5.07 -11.30 -7.96
CA SER A 186 -3.89 -10.92 -8.76
C SER A 186 -4.20 -9.93 -9.89
N TYR A 187 -3.15 -9.27 -10.38
CA TYR A 187 -3.17 -8.35 -11.53
C TYR A 187 -4.17 -7.19 -11.37
N LYS A 188 -4.07 -6.47 -10.24
CA LYS A 188 -4.94 -5.33 -9.93
C LYS A 188 -4.11 -4.07 -9.66
N THR A 189 -4.50 -2.95 -10.26
CA THR A 189 -4.16 -1.63 -9.74
C THR A 189 -5.41 -1.09 -9.07
N ILE A 190 -5.33 -0.69 -7.79
CA ILE A 190 -6.34 0.16 -7.15
C ILE A 190 -5.76 1.57 -7.12
N ASP A 191 -6.24 2.42 -8.02
CA ASP A 191 -5.70 3.75 -8.30
C ASP A 191 -6.67 4.83 -7.81
N GLY A 192 -6.40 5.36 -6.61
CA GLY A 192 -7.18 6.44 -6.00
C GLY A 192 -6.83 7.84 -6.50
N ARG A 193 -6.02 7.99 -7.57
CA ARG A 193 -5.70 9.34 -8.10
C ARG A 193 -6.94 9.97 -8.74
N GLY A 194 -7.09 11.28 -8.54
CA GLY A 194 -8.25 12.06 -8.95
C GLY A 194 -9.47 11.97 -8.03
N GLN A 195 -9.47 11.12 -7.01
CA GLN A 195 -10.54 11.05 -6.00
C GLN A 195 -9.97 10.98 -4.59
N ARG A 196 -10.80 11.28 -3.59
CA ARG A 196 -10.49 10.97 -2.19
C ARG A 196 -11.29 9.74 -1.76
N ILE A 197 -10.60 8.61 -1.61
CA ILE A 197 -11.19 7.32 -1.26
C ILE A 197 -10.68 6.88 0.11
N LYS A 198 -11.60 6.61 1.02
CA LYS A 198 -11.30 6.10 2.36
C LYS A 198 -11.92 4.72 2.56
N LEU A 199 -11.11 3.76 2.97
CA LEU A 199 -11.56 2.45 3.43
C LEU A 199 -11.64 2.45 4.96
N THR A 200 -12.72 1.88 5.51
CA THR A 200 -12.99 1.85 6.95
C THR A 200 -13.72 0.58 7.39
N GLY A 201 -13.80 0.29 8.69
CA GLY A 201 -14.40 -0.91 9.27
C GLY A 201 -13.51 -2.14 9.18
N LYS A 202 -13.04 -2.49 7.99
CA LYS A 202 -12.07 -3.56 7.71
C LYS A 202 -10.96 -3.05 6.78
N GLY A 203 -10.03 -3.93 6.41
CA GLY A 203 -8.94 -3.63 5.48
C GLY A 203 -9.01 -4.39 4.17
N LEU A 204 -7.95 -4.22 3.38
CA LEU A 204 -7.66 -5.06 2.22
C LEU A 204 -6.98 -6.36 2.66
N ARG A 205 -7.20 -7.44 1.90
CA ARG A 205 -6.52 -8.72 2.09
C ARG A 205 -6.01 -9.28 0.77
N LEU A 206 -4.70 -9.35 0.67
CA LEU A 206 -3.93 -9.91 -0.42
C LEU A 206 -3.49 -11.30 0.04
N LYS A 207 -4.07 -12.33 -0.59
CA LYS A 207 -3.86 -13.74 -0.25
C LYS A 207 -3.64 -14.51 -1.54
N GLU A 208 -2.55 -15.28 -1.60
CA GLU A 208 -2.19 -16.16 -2.73
C GLU A 208 -2.26 -15.40 -4.07
N CYS A 209 -1.80 -14.14 -4.09
CA CYS A 209 -1.96 -13.22 -5.20
C CYS A 209 -0.65 -12.55 -5.62
N GLU A 210 -0.56 -12.12 -6.87
CA GLU A 210 0.63 -11.47 -7.42
C GLU A 210 0.30 -10.26 -8.30
N HIS A 211 1.30 -9.38 -8.47
CA HIS A 211 1.20 -8.16 -9.30
C HIS A 211 0.02 -7.27 -8.89
N VAL A 212 0.07 -6.74 -7.67
CA VAL A 212 -0.94 -5.80 -7.14
C VAL A 212 -0.30 -4.45 -6.84
N ILE A 213 -0.93 -3.37 -7.31
CA ILE A 213 -0.56 -1.99 -6.99
C ILE A 213 -1.73 -1.35 -6.21
N ILE A 214 -1.43 -0.68 -5.11
CA ILE A 214 -2.39 0.07 -4.30
C ILE A 214 -1.84 1.49 -4.17
N CYS A 215 -2.51 2.48 -4.77
CA CYS A 215 -2.01 3.85 -4.86
C CYS A 215 -3.05 4.87 -4.42
N ASN A 216 -2.62 5.88 -3.65
CA ASN A 216 -3.40 7.07 -3.31
C ASN A 216 -4.74 6.79 -2.61
N LEU A 217 -4.73 5.97 -1.55
CA LEU A 217 -5.92 5.66 -0.72
C LEU A 217 -5.74 6.11 0.74
N GLU A 218 -6.85 6.31 1.44
CA GLU A 218 -6.87 6.46 2.91
C GLU A 218 -7.42 5.17 3.57
N PHE A 219 -6.81 4.77 4.68
CA PHE A 219 -7.25 3.68 5.55
C PHE A 219 -7.42 4.24 6.96
N GLU A 220 -8.64 4.21 7.50
CA GLU A 220 -8.94 4.75 8.83
C GLU A 220 -10.15 4.07 9.48
N GLY A 221 -10.09 3.81 10.79
CA GLY A 221 -11.22 3.33 11.57
C GLY A 221 -11.50 1.84 11.36
N GLY A 222 -10.46 1.01 11.31
CA GLY A 222 -10.61 -0.45 11.28
C GLY A 222 -10.99 -0.99 12.66
N ARG A 223 -12.10 -1.74 12.75
CA ARG A 223 -12.69 -2.15 14.04
C ARG A 223 -12.94 -3.66 14.17
N GLY A 224 -12.59 -4.20 15.33
CA GLY A 224 -12.76 -5.60 15.72
C GLY A 224 -11.43 -6.36 15.86
N PRO A 225 -11.48 -7.63 16.30
CA PRO A 225 -10.29 -8.45 16.48
C PRO A 225 -9.56 -8.69 15.16
N ASP A 226 -8.23 -8.67 15.20
CA ASP A 226 -7.31 -8.96 14.10
C ASP A 226 -7.63 -8.17 12.81
N VAL A 227 -7.99 -6.88 12.98
CA VAL A 227 -8.30 -5.95 11.89
C VAL A 227 -7.10 -5.06 11.60
N ASP A 228 -6.45 -5.37 10.48
CA ASP A 228 -5.35 -4.62 9.88
C ASP A 228 -5.84 -3.78 8.69
N GLY A 229 -5.12 -2.71 8.34
CA GLY A 229 -5.38 -1.89 7.15
C GLY A 229 -5.16 -2.65 5.85
N ILE A 230 -4.01 -3.32 5.74
CA ILE A 230 -3.62 -4.16 4.59
C ILE A 230 -2.96 -5.44 5.12
N GLN A 231 -3.62 -6.58 4.91
CA GLN A 231 -3.04 -7.91 5.13
C GLN A 231 -2.42 -8.45 3.84
N ILE A 232 -1.16 -8.85 3.87
CA ILE A 232 -0.48 -9.59 2.78
C ILE A 232 -0.03 -10.94 3.35
N LYS A 233 -0.91 -11.95 3.26
CA LYS A 233 -0.69 -13.30 3.81
C LYS A 233 -1.73 -14.33 3.31
N PRO A 234 -1.34 -15.59 2.99
CA PRO A 234 0.02 -16.08 2.69
C PRO A 234 0.42 -15.88 1.21
N ASN A 235 1.64 -16.29 0.88
CA ASN A 235 2.13 -16.62 -0.48
C ASN A 235 1.82 -15.55 -1.54
N SER A 236 1.92 -14.27 -1.20
CA SER A 236 1.63 -13.17 -2.12
C SER A 236 2.88 -12.37 -2.47
N LYS A 237 3.02 -11.92 -3.72
CA LYS A 237 4.29 -11.36 -4.21
C LYS A 237 4.17 -10.30 -5.30
N HIS A 238 5.23 -9.53 -5.54
CA HIS A 238 5.28 -8.45 -6.54
C HIS A 238 4.17 -7.43 -6.27
N ILE A 239 4.19 -6.85 -5.07
CA ILE A 239 3.16 -5.91 -4.59
C ILE A 239 3.78 -4.55 -4.34
N TRP A 240 3.07 -3.50 -4.72
CA TRP A 240 3.45 -2.12 -4.46
C TRP A 240 2.33 -1.36 -3.73
N ILE A 241 2.63 -0.80 -2.57
CA ILE A 241 1.76 0.11 -1.83
C ILE A 241 2.39 1.50 -1.89
N ASP A 242 1.74 2.45 -2.56
CA ASP A 242 2.25 3.80 -2.76
C ASP A 242 1.28 4.87 -2.24
N ARG A 243 1.83 5.97 -1.71
CA ARG A 243 1.08 7.22 -1.49
C ARG A 243 -0.21 7.00 -0.67
N CYS A 244 -0.22 6.04 0.26
CA CYS A 244 -1.39 5.72 1.08
C CYS A 244 -1.28 6.34 2.48
N SER A 245 -2.38 6.87 3.01
CA SER A 245 -2.47 7.31 4.41
C SER A 245 -3.11 6.21 5.25
N LEU A 246 -2.45 5.76 6.32
CA LEU A 246 -2.95 4.69 7.20
C LEU A 246 -2.91 5.14 8.67
N ARG A 247 -4.03 5.01 9.39
CA ARG A 247 -4.14 5.32 10.83
C ARG A 247 -5.31 4.61 11.50
N ASP A 248 -5.32 4.55 12.83
CA ASP A 248 -6.49 4.17 13.63
C ASP A 248 -7.13 2.82 13.23
N TYR A 249 -6.39 1.73 13.41
CA TYR A 249 -6.90 0.36 13.35
C TYR A 249 -6.72 -0.33 14.71
N ASP A 250 -7.61 -1.29 15.02
CA ASP A 250 -7.56 -2.01 16.31
C ASP A 250 -6.35 -2.99 16.42
N ASP A 251 -5.85 -3.54 15.29
CA ASP A 251 -4.63 -4.36 15.27
C ASP A 251 -3.42 -3.67 14.61
N GLY A 252 -3.04 -4.02 13.38
CA GLY A 252 -1.93 -3.43 12.62
C GLY A 252 -2.37 -2.42 11.55
N LEU A 253 -1.42 -1.77 10.87
CA LEU A 253 -1.72 -1.04 9.62
C LEU A 253 -1.31 -1.86 8.39
N ILE A 254 -0.10 -2.42 8.37
CA ILE A 254 0.38 -3.29 7.28
C ILE A 254 1.01 -4.56 7.87
N ASP A 255 0.57 -5.71 7.38
CA ASP A 255 0.88 -7.02 7.96
C ASP A 255 1.36 -7.98 6.87
N ILE A 256 2.68 -8.21 6.76
CA ILE A 256 3.34 -8.98 5.69
C ILE A 256 3.90 -10.29 6.25
N ASN A 257 3.26 -11.42 5.96
CA ASN A 257 3.58 -12.69 6.63
C ASN A 257 3.38 -13.92 5.74
N ARG A 258 3.81 -15.09 6.25
CA ARG A 258 3.58 -16.41 5.65
C ARG A 258 4.05 -16.43 4.20
N GLU A 259 5.36 -16.28 4.05
CA GLU A 259 6.11 -16.36 2.78
C GLU A 259 5.74 -15.30 1.71
N SER A 260 5.05 -14.23 2.11
CA SER A 260 4.73 -13.13 1.21
C SER A 260 5.94 -12.19 1.01
N THR A 261 6.39 -12.03 -0.22
CA THR A 261 7.72 -11.47 -0.54
C THR A 261 7.72 -10.57 -1.78
N ASP A 262 8.82 -9.90 -2.08
CA ASP A 262 8.94 -8.97 -3.22
C ASP A 262 7.90 -7.85 -3.17
N ILE A 263 7.96 -7.06 -2.09
CA ILE A 263 7.00 -6.01 -1.76
C ILE A 263 7.73 -4.66 -1.62
N THR A 264 7.15 -3.58 -2.14
CA THR A 264 7.59 -2.21 -1.87
C THR A 264 6.46 -1.42 -1.21
N VAL A 265 6.80 -0.66 -0.17
CA VAL A 265 5.95 0.35 0.47
C VAL A 265 6.64 1.70 0.29
N SER A 266 5.99 2.64 -0.40
CA SER A 266 6.57 3.93 -0.72
C SER A 266 5.63 5.09 -0.45
N ARG A 267 6.18 6.25 -0.07
CA ARG A 267 5.43 7.50 0.16
C ARG A 267 4.20 7.38 1.06
N CYS A 268 4.12 6.36 1.89
CA CYS A 268 2.97 6.17 2.76
C CYS A 268 3.12 7.04 4.01
N HIS A 269 2.00 7.52 4.55
CA HIS A 269 1.96 8.28 5.80
C HIS A 269 1.22 7.44 6.85
N PHE A 270 1.94 7.11 7.91
CA PHE A 270 1.44 6.35 9.05
C PHE A 270 1.32 7.27 10.25
N ALA A 271 0.14 7.35 10.85
CA ALA A 271 -0.13 8.24 11.99
C ALA A 271 -1.06 7.58 13.02
N GLN A 272 -1.13 8.14 14.23
CA GLN A 272 -2.18 7.86 15.23
C GLN A 272 -2.47 6.36 15.43
N HIS A 273 -1.43 5.55 15.63
CA HIS A 273 -1.55 4.08 15.72
C HIS A 273 -0.48 3.45 16.63
N ASP A 274 -0.76 2.26 17.17
CA ASP A 274 0.18 1.52 18.02
C ASP A 274 1.15 0.64 17.22
N LYS A 275 0.61 -0.39 16.54
CA LYS A 275 1.37 -1.50 15.93
C LYS A 275 1.52 -1.33 14.42
N THR A 276 2.36 -0.40 13.96
CA THR A 276 2.35 0.07 12.55
C THR A 276 2.55 -1.02 11.50
N MET A 277 3.73 -1.64 11.43
CA MET A 277 4.05 -2.60 10.36
C MET A 277 4.76 -3.85 10.89
N LEU A 278 4.14 -5.01 10.73
CA LEU A 278 4.71 -6.30 11.10
C LEU A 278 5.14 -7.07 9.84
N ILE A 279 6.37 -7.57 9.85
CA ILE A 279 6.95 -8.39 8.79
C ILE A 279 7.41 -9.69 9.44
N GLY A 280 6.72 -10.80 9.17
CA GLY A 280 6.91 -12.08 9.85
C GLY A 280 6.26 -12.12 11.24
N ALA A 281 5.08 -12.76 11.32
CA ALA A 281 4.22 -12.71 12.51
C ALA A 281 4.58 -13.73 13.59
N ASP A 282 5.26 -14.81 13.20
CA ASP A 282 5.41 -16.03 13.99
C ASP A 282 6.88 -16.44 13.99
N PRO A 283 7.58 -16.43 15.15
CA PRO A 283 8.99 -16.82 15.21
C PRO A 283 9.20 -18.31 14.92
N THR A 284 8.15 -19.13 14.86
CA THR A 284 8.25 -20.54 14.47
C THR A 284 8.03 -20.78 12.98
N HIS A 285 7.55 -19.78 12.21
CA HIS A 285 7.32 -19.91 10.77
C HIS A 285 8.59 -19.65 9.95
N VAL A 286 9.51 -20.62 9.99
CA VAL A 286 10.84 -20.55 9.35
C VAL A 286 10.84 -20.31 7.83
N GLY A 287 9.69 -20.49 7.16
CA GLY A 287 9.50 -20.11 5.75
C GLY A 287 9.61 -18.61 5.50
N ASP A 288 9.34 -17.76 6.51
CA ASP A 288 9.38 -16.29 6.39
C ASP A 288 10.80 -15.74 6.10
N ARG A 289 11.84 -16.58 6.10
CA ARG A 289 13.20 -16.24 5.59
C ARG A 289 13.22 -15.84 4.11
N CYS A 290 12.20 -16.19 3.34
CA CYS A 290 12.07 -15.76 1.94
C CYS A 290 11.55 -14.32 1.80
N ILE A 291 11.03 -13.70 2.86
CA ILE A 291 10.40 -12.38 2.82
C ILE A 291 11.43 -11.29 2.49
N ARG A 292 11.11 -10.45 1.50
CA ARG A 292 11.90 -9.31 1.04
C ARG A 292 11.00 -8.09 0.88
N VAL A 293 11.29 -7.00 1.61
CA VAL A 293 10.47 -5.78 1.61
C VAL A 293 11.34 -4.53 1.48
N THR A 294 10.96 -3.60 0.61
CA THR A 294 11.54 -2.25 0.55
C THR A 294 10.55 -1.27 1.15
N ILE A 295 11.01 -0.41 2.05
CA ILE A 295 10.20 0.66 2.66
C ILE A 295 10.96 1.97 2.45
N HIS A 296 10.40 2.89 1.66
CA HIS A 296 11.12 4.11 1.34
C HIS A 296 10.25 5.35 1.21
N HIS A 297 10.85 6.52 1.49
CA HIS A 297 10.16 7.81 1.45
C HIS A 297 8.83 7.86 2.23
N CYS A 298 8.65 7.01 3.25
CA CYS A 298 7.46 7.02 4.08
C CYS A 298 7.63 7.97 5.27
N PHE A 299 6.51 8.50 5.77
CA PHE A 299 6.46 9.31 6.98
C PHE A 299 5.74 8.53 8.09
N PHE A 300 6.42 8.33 9.22
CA PHE A 300 5.88 7.70 10.42
C PHE A 300 5.74 8.77 11.51
N ASP A 301 4.51 9.28 11.67
CA ASP A 301 4.18 10.44 12.50
C ASP A 301 3.58 10.03 13.85
N GLY A 302 4.43 9.93 14.88
CA GLY A 302 3.98 9.72 16.27
C GLY A 302 3.35 8.35 16.53
N THR A 303 3.46 7.41 15.59
CA THR A 303 3.07 6.02 15.76
C THR A 303 3.96 5.32 16.80
N ARG A 304 3.39 4.42 17.59
CA ARG A 304 4.05 3.99 18.84
C ARG A 304 5.22 3.03 18.62
N GLN A 305 5.10 2.10 17.68
CA GLN A 305 6.08 1.03 17.44
C GLN A 305 5.94 0.38 16.06
N ARG A 306 6.93 -0.46 15.72
CA ARG A 306 6.99 -1.31 14.50
C ARG A 306 7.14 -0.51 13.19
N HIS A 307 8.28 0.14 12.99
CA HIS A 307 8.57 0.96 11.80
C HIS A 307 9.74 0.44 10.92
N PRO A 308 9.82 -0.86 10.54
CA PRO A 308 8.95 -2.00 10.86
C PRO A 308 9.37 -2.76 12.14
N ARG A 309 8.63 -3.82 12.50
CA ARG A 309 9.16 -4.96 13.27
C ARG A 309 9.29 -6.16 12.33
N VAL A 310 10.45 -6.80 12.32
CA VAL A 310 10.80 -7.86 11.36
C VAL A 310 11.21 -9.15 12.07
N ARG A 311 10.76 -10.31 11.56
CA ARG A 311 11.32 -11.65 11.80
C ARG A 311 11.74 -12.25 10.47
N PHE A 312 12.89 -12.92 10.45
CA PHE A 312 13.48 -13.67 9.32
C PHE A 312 13.78 -12.89 8.03
N GLY A 313 12.86 -12.05 7.56
CA GLY A 313 12.93 -11.38 6.27
C GLY A 313 14.03 -10.31 6.17
N LYS A 314 14.29 -9.92 4.93
CA LYS A 314 15.23 -8.88 4.53
C LYS A 314 14.47 -7.58 4.25
N VAL A 315 14.83 -6.50 4.92
CA VAL A 315 14.20 -5.19 4.75
C VAL A 315 15.23 -4.15 4.34
N HIS A 316 15.02 -3.49 3.20
CA HIS A 316 15.71 -2.26 2.87
C HIS A 316 14.82 -1.07 3.26
N LEU A 317 15.27 -0.27 4.23
CA LEU A 317 14.57 0.87 4.79
C LEU A 317 15.36 2.14 4.46
N TYR A 318 14.89 2.97 3.51
CA TYR A 318 15.65 4.17 3.12
C TYR A 318 14.85 5.46 2.92
N ASN A 319 15.46 6.60 3.26
CA ASN A 319 14.85 7.94 3.19
C ASN A 319 13.47 8.06 3.82
N ASN A 320 13.18 7.31 4.89
CA ASN A 320 11.96 7.47 5.67
C ASN A 320 12.18 8.53 6.75
N TYR A 321 11.13 9.30 7.06
CA TYR A 321 11.12 10.18 8.22
C TYR A 321 10.30 9.51 9.32
N ILE A 322 10.94 9.24 10.47
CA ILE A 322 10.35 8.53 11.59
C ILE A 322 10.49 9.42 12.83
N ARG A 323 9.35 9.89 13.38
CA ARG A 323 9.37 10.81 14.51
C ARG A 323 8.48 10.39 15.67
N ASN A 324 8.87 10.83 16.87
CA ASN A 324 8.06 10.79 18.09
C ASN A 324 7.50 9.39 18.43
N TRP A 325 8.29 8.33 18.24
CA TRP A 325 7.85 6.97 18.54
C TRP A 325 7.60 6.76 20.05
N GLY A 326 6.57 5.98 20.36
CA GLY A 326 6.12 5.72 21.73
C GLY A 326 6.92 4.67 22.50
N ILE A 327 7.56 3.72 21.79
CA ILE A 327 8.32 2.61 22.38
C ILE A 327 9.69 2.44 21.68
N TYR A 328 9.68 2.16 20.37
CA TYR A 328 10.87 2.05 19.51
C TYR A 328 10.51 2.42 18.07
N ALA A 329 11.50 2.78 17.25
CA ALA A 329 11.32 2.96 15.82
C ALA A 329 11.31 1.59 15.11
N VAL A 330 12.48 1.02 14.86
CA VAL A 330 12.69 -0.24 14.13
C VAL A 330 12.94 -1.39 15.11
N CYS A 331 12.46 -2.60 14.82
CA CYS A 331 12.80 -3.79 15.61
C CYS A 331 13.28 -4.96 14.75
N ALA A 332 14.51 -5.41 15.00
CA ALA A 332 15.07 -6.65 14.46
C ALA A 332 14.85 -7.80 15.46
N SER A 333 13.96 -8.70 15.09
CA SER A 333 13.60 -9.92 15.82
C SER A 333 14.25 -11.13 15.12
N VAL A 334 14.11 -12.35 15.66
CA VAL A 334 14.79 -13.59 15.19
C VAL A 334 15.19 -13.60 13.70
N GLU A 335 16.51 -13.68 13.47
CA GLU A 335 17.17 -13.82 12.16
C GLU A 335 16.85 -12.75 11.09
N SER A 336 16.09 -11.69 11.40
CA SER A 336 15.78 -10.64 10.43
C SER A 336 17.02 -9.84 10.05
N GLN A 337 17.05 -9.33 8.83
CA GLN A 337 18.13 -8.46 8.35
C GLN A 337 17.53 -7.13 7.91
N ILE A 338 17.97 -6.02 8.52
CA ILE A 338 17.48 -4.69 8.19
C ILE A 338 18.65 -3.81 7.76
N TYR A 339 18.62 -3.37 6.51
CA TYR A 339 19.55 -2.39 5.96
C TYR A 339 18.85 -1.02 5.99
N SER A 340 19.26 -0.16 6.92
CA SER A 340 18.73 1.17 7.16
C SER A 340 19.67 2.21 6.54
N GLN A 341 19.19 2.98 5.57
CA GLN A 341 20.00 3.92 4.79
C GLN A 341 19.36 5.32 4.70
N CYS A 342 20.10 6.37 5.09
CA CYS A 342 19.70 7.77 4.92
C CYS A 342 18.29 8.14 5.46
N ASN A 343 17.79 7.44 6.48
CA ASN A 343 16.53 7.79 7.16
C ASN A 343 16.74 8.95 8.15
N ILE A 344 15.65 9.61 8.53
CA ILE A 344 15.65 10.69 9.53
C ILE A 344 14.89 10.19 10.76
N TYR A 345 15.60 10.04 11.89
CA TYR A 345 15.05 9.63 13.18
C TYR A 345 14.96 10.81 14.15
N GLU A 346 13.75 11.29 14.41
CA GLU A 346 13.49 12.42 15.31
C GLU A 346 12.83 11.95 16.62
N ALA A 347 13.61 11.90 17.69
CA ALA A 347 13.15 11.31 18.94
C ALA A 347 12.21 12.20 19.76
N GLY A 348 11.06 11.64 20.12
CA GLY A 348 10.13 12.20 21.10
C GLY A 348 10.59 11.95 22.53
N GLN A 349 9.70 11.42 23.37
CA GLN A 349 10.05 11.00 24.73
C GLN A 349 11.01 9.80 24.77
N LYS A 350 10.84 8.83 23.85
CA LYS A 350 11.78 7.70 23.70
C LYS A 350 12.91 8.10 22.76
N LYS A 351 14.14 7.77 23.15
CA LYS A 351 15.38 8.19 22.47
C LYS A 351 16.03 7.08 21.65
N ILE A 352 15.92 5.82 22.09
CA ILE A 352 16.45 4.68 21.34
C ILE A 352 15.55 4.36 20.14
N ALA A 353 16.11 4.41 18.93
CA ALA A 353 15.41 4.11 17.69
C ALA A 353 15.32 2.60 17.43
N PHE A 354 16.43 1.88 17.54
CA PHE A 354 16.50 0.47 17.17
C PHE A 354 16.34 -0.44 18.38
N LYS A 355 15.51 -1.48 18.22
CA LYS A 355 15.26 -2.51 19.21
C LYS A 355 15.66 -3.88 18.65
N TYR A 356 16.29 -4.68 19.50
CA TYR A 356 16.57 -6.08 19.24
C TYR A 356 15.72 -6.93 20.18
N LEU A 357 15.19 -8.05 19.67
CA LEU A 357 14.35 -8.95 20.42
C LEU A 357 14.68 -10.40 20.04
N SER A 358 15.19 -11.16 21.01
CA SER A 358 15.55 -12.56 20.81
C SER A 358 14.31 -13.46 20.89
N GLU A 359 14.13 -14.30 19.87
CA GLU A 359 13.06 -15.30 19.77
C GLU A 359 13.66 -16.63 19.29
N LYS A 360 13.07 -17.78 19.68
CA LYS A 360 13.52 -19.10 19.23
C LYS A 360 12.84 -19.47 17.92
N ALA A 361 13.64 -19.72 16.88
CA ALA A 361 13.17 -20.29 15.62
C ALA A 361 12.85 -21.79 15.79
N ALA A 362 11.92 -22.32 14.98
CA ALA A 362 11.51 -23.72 15.10
C ALA A 362 12.62 -24.74 14.74
N ASP A 363 13.61 -24.32 13.96
CA ASP A 363 14.74 -25.14 13.48
C ASP A 363 16.08 -24.76 14.14
N LYS A 364 16.05 -24.02 15.25
CA LYS A 364 17.22 -23.62 16.04
C LYS A 364 17.05 -24.03 17.49
N GLU A 365 18.13 -24.41 18.16
CA GLU A 365 18.05 -24.72 19.59
C GLU A 365 18.05 -23.47 20.47
N GLU A 366 18.78 -22.44 20.07
CA GLU A 366 18.93 -21.20 20.81
C GLU A 366 18.06 -20.07 20.23
N ALA A 367 17.71 -19.11 21.09
CA ALA A 367 17.00 -17.91 20.66
C ALA A 367 17.98 -16.85 20.16
N SER A 368 17.69 -16.24 19.02
CA SER A 368 18.50 -15.18 18.42
C SER A 368 17.64 -13.96 18.10
N SER A 369 18.28 -12.79 17.99
CA SER A 369 17.66 -11.61 17.37
C SER A 369 18.03 -11.55 15.88
N GLY A 370 17.59 -10.50 15.20
CA GLY A 370 18.11 -10.12 13.90
C GLY A 370 19.25 -9.11 14.01
N CYS A 371 19.71 -8.61 12.87
CA CYS A 371 20.73 -7.57 12.74
C CYS A 371 20.17 -6.32 12.03
N ILE A 372 20.76 -5.16 12.34
CA ILE A 372 20.44 -3.87 11.71
C ILE A 372 21.78 -3.22 11.33
N ARG A 373 21.94 -2.86 10.06
CA ARG A 373 23.02 -2.00 9.57
C ARG A 373 22.43 -0.61 9.33
N SER A 374 23.12 0.42 9.80
CA SER A 374 22.70 1.82 9.68
C SER A 374 23.77 2.57 8.90
N GLU A 375 23.39 3.19 7.80
CA GLU A 375 24.32 3.82 6.85
C GLU A 375 23.80 5.20 6.44
N GLY A 376 24.47 6.26 6.87
CA GLY A 376 24.04 7.63 6.57
C GLY A 376 22.74 8.07 7.24
N ASP A 377 22.15 7.28 8.15
CA ASP A 377 20.97 7.69 8.92
C ASP A 377 21.25 8.91 9.81
N LEU A 378 20.30 9.84 9.88
CA LEU A 378 20.36 11.05 10.70
C LEU A 378 19.53 10.90 11.98
N PHE A 379 20.17 11.04 13.14
CA PHE A 379 19.53 10.97 14.46
C PHE A 379 19.48 12.37 15.09
N VAL A 380 18.27 12.91 15.30
CA VAL A 380 18.05 14.29 15.81
C VAL A 380 17.18 14.34 17.06
N ILE A 381 17.23 15.48 17.76
CA ILE A 381 16.51 15.75 19.03
C ILE A 381 16.83 14.67 20.10
N GLY A 382 18.12 14.30 20.18
CA GLY A 382 18.61 13.30 21.11
C GLY A 382 18.20 11.86 20.76
N ALA A 383 17.78 11.58 19.53
CA ALA A 383 17.68 10.23 19.02
C ALA A 383 19.04 9.53 19.09
N GLN A 384 19.01 8.23 19.36
CA GLN A 384 20.18 7.36 19.41
C GLN A 384 19.84 6.09 18.64
N ALA A 385 20.76 5.63 17.80
CA ALA A 385 20.56 4.41 17.02
C ALA A 385 20.23 3.22 17.93
N GLY A 386 21.06 2.96 18.94
CA GLY A 386 20.91 1.78 19.81
C GLY A 386 21.38 0.48 19.16
N LEU A 387 22.31 0.57 18.21
CA LEU A 387 22.99 -0.58 17.61
C LEU A 387 23.66 -1.45 18.68
N MET A 388 23.71 -2.76 18.45
CA MET A 388 24.49 -3.66 19.31
C MET A 388 25.99 -3.49 19.02
N THR A 389 26.82 -3.64 20.06
CA THR A 389 28.26 -3.38 20.02
C THR A 389 29.12 -4.58 19.63
N GLU A 390 28.49 -5.70 19.28
CA GLU A 390 29.20 -6.94 18.92
C GLU A 390 29.21 -7.09 17.40
N ASP A 391 30.39 -6.86 16.81
CA ASP A 391 30.73 -7.13 15.41
C ASP A 391 30.82 -8.65 15.16
N GLY A 392 29.73 -9.37 15.39
CA GLY A 392 29.56 -10.68 14.80
C GLY A 392 29.51 -10.54 13.28
N GLU A 393 30.18 -11.44 12.54
CA GLU A 393 30.08 -11.55 11.08
C GLU A 393 28.69 -12.05 10.65
N PHE A 394 27.66 -11.26 10.95
CA PHE A 394 26.33 -11.48 10.43
C PHE A 394 26.35 -11.22 8.92
N CYS A 395 25.94 -12.21 8.15
CA CYS A 395 25.74 -12.12 6.70
C CYS A 395 24.54 -11.20 6.40
N MET A 396 24.76 -9.88 6.59
CA MET A 396 23.84 -8.80 6.26
C MET A 396 23.82 -8.63 4.75
N PHE A 397 22.65 -8.85 4.15
CA PHE A 397 22.46 -8.57 2.73
C PHE A 397 22.72 -7.08 2.41
N HIS A 398 23.26 -6.83 1.22
CA HIS A 398 23.31 -5.50 0.63
C HIS A 398 22.21 -5.33 -0.44
N PRO A 399 21.50 -4.19 -0.52
CA PRO A 399 20.45 -3.98 -1.52
C PRO A 399 20.91 -4.21 -2.97
N SER A 400 22.16 -3.88 -3.29
CA SER A 400 22.74 -4.06 -4.63
C SER A 400 22.87 -5.51 -5.10
N GLU A 401 22.78 -6.49 -4.19
CA GLU A 401 22.68 -7.92 -4.57
C GLU A 401 21.35 -8.24 -5.30
N TYR A 402 20.32 -7.42 -5.11
CA TYR A 402 18.95 -7.71 -5.56
C TYR A 402 18.42 -6.73 -6.62
N TYR A 403 18.92 -5.49 -6.66
CA TYR A 403 18.57 -4.48 -7.68
C TYR A 403 19.71 -3.48 -7.87
N PRO A 404 19.98 -3.02 -9.10
CA PRO A 404 21.20 -2.28 -9.42
C PRO A 404 21.20 -0.82 -8.95
N THR A 405 20.02 -0.22 -8.77
CA THR A 405 19.84 1.21 -8.48
C THR A 405 18.61 1.43 -7.59
N TRP A 406 18.65 2.51 -6.81
CA TRP A 406 17.54 3.05 -6.02
C TRP A 406 17.81 4.54 -5.72
N THR A 407 16.76 5.28 -5.40
CA THR A 407 16.77 6.74 -5.19
C THR A 407 17.12 7.11 -3.76
N ALA A 408 18.31 6.70 -3.27
CA ALA A 408 18.81 7.15 -1.98
C ALA A 408 19.44 8.55 -2.06
N GLU A 409 18.90 9.51 -1.31
CA GLU A 409 19.47 10.86 -1.14
C GLU A 409 19.95 11.12 0.31
N PRO A 410 20.81 12.11 0.59
CA PRO A 410 21.21 12.43 1.96
C PRO A 410 20.03 12.91 2.84
N PRO A 411 19.97 12.56 4.13
CA PRO A 411 18.91 13.02 5.03
C PRO A 411 19.03 14.52 5.34
N THR A 412 18.32 15.35 4.58
CA THR A 412 18.31 16.82 4.72
C THR A 412 17.00 17.34 5.31
N ASP A 413 17.00 18.57 5.82
CA ASP A 413 15.75 19.26 6.19
C ASP A 413 14.82 19.49 4.98
N SER A 414 15.36 19.58 3.76
CA SER A 414 14.55 19.62 2.53
C SER A 414 13.80 18.32 2.30
N LEU A 415 14.50 17.17 2.35
CA LEU A 415 13.87 15.85 2.29
C LEU A 415 12.83 15.70 3.41
N LYS A 416 13.17 16.11 4.64
CA LYS A 416 12.24 16.09 5.78
C LYS A 416 10.92 16.82 5.49
N GLN A 417 11.00 18.06 5.00
CA GLN A 417 9.81 18.85 4.65
C GLN A 417 9.00 18.18 3.54
N VAL A 418 9.68 17.68 2.50
CA VAL A 418 9.02 16.97 1.39
C VAL A 418 8.31 15.70 1.87
N LEU A 419 8.92 14.93 2.77
CA LEU A 419 8.29 13.76 3.38
C LEU A 419 7.09 14.13 4.25
N GLN A 420 7.15 15.25 4.98
CA GLN A 420 6.02 15.74 5.80
C GLN A 420 4.81 16.18 4.96
N HIS A 421 5.03 16.71 3.76
CA HIS A 421 3.97 17.32 2.94
C HIS A 421 3.48 16.43 1.78
N CYS A 422 4.35 15.61 1.19
CA CYS A 422 4.09 14.89 -0.06
C CYS A 422 3.92 13.36 0.10
N THR A 423 3.84 12.87 1.34
CA THR A 423 3.50 11.47 1.67
C THR A 423 2.04 11.31 2.08
N GLY A 424 1.57 10.07 2.13
CA GLY A 424 0.15 9.76 2.31
C GLY A 424 -0.67 10.04 1.07
N TRP A 425 -1.99 9.97 1.20
CA TRP A 425 -2.94 10.41 0.17
C TRP A 425 -2.65 11.86 -0.24
N GLN A 426 -2.63 12.12 -1.54
CA GLN A 426 -2.42 13.43 -2.13
C GLN A 426 -3.59 13.80 -3.05
N CYS A 427 -3.89 15.10 -3.13
CA CYS A 427 -4.87 15.65 -4.06
C CYS A 427 -4.25 15.80 -5.47
N VAL A 428 -3.90 14.66 -6.09
CA VAL A 428 -3.42 14.59 -7.47
C VAL A 428 -4.58 14.32 -8.43
N PRO A 429 -4.61 14.94 -9.63
CA PRO A 429 -5.62 14.64 -10.64
C PRO A 429 -5.47 13.19 -11.15
N ARG A 430 -6.55 12.60 -11.66
CA ARG A 430 -6.48 11.33 -12.39
C ARG A 430 -5.77 11.58 -13.73
N PRO A 431 -4.63 10.94 -14.02
CA PRO A 431 -3.98 11.10 -15.32
C PRO A 431 -4.81 10.44 -16.43
N ALA A 432 -4.64 10.89 -17.67
CA ALA A 432 -5.33 10.28 -18.81
C ALA A 432 -4.81 8.87 -19.12
N ASP A 433 -5.69 7.96 -19.53
CA ASP A 433 -5.30 6.66 -20.11
C ASP A 433 -4.87 6.87 -21.56
N HIS A 434 -3.68 7.42 -21.75
CA HIS A 434 -3.00 7.33 -23.02
C HIS A 434 -2.53 5.88 -23.21
N PRO A 435 -2.85 5.22 -24.35
CA PRO A 435 -2.22 3.95 -24.65
C PRO A 435 -0.71 4.18 -24.65
N LEU A 436 0.01 3.38 -23.86
CA LEU A 436 1.47 3.38 -23.88
C LEU A 436 1.88 3.16 -25.34
N ALA A 437 2.55 4.15 -25.93
CA ALA A 437 3.12 4.01 -27.26
C ALA A 437 4.02 2.77 -27.23
N ALA A 438 3.81 1.84 -28.15
CA ALA A 438 4.60 0.63 -28.22
C ALA A 438 6.08 1.02 -28.40
N GLN A 439 6.90 0.72 -27.39
CA GLN A 439 8.36 0.83 -27.40
C GLN A 439 8.96 -0.52 -27.77
#